data_AF-A0A7W7U6P5-F1
#
_entry.id   AF-A0A7W7U6P5-F1
#
_cell.length_a   1.000
_cell.length_b   1.000
_cell.length_c   1.000
_cell.angle_alpha   90.00
_cell.angle_beta   90.00
_cell.angle_gamma   90.00
#
_symmetry.space_group_name_H-M   'P 1'
#
loop_
_entity.id
_entity.type
_entity.pdbx_description
1 polymer ?
#
loop_
_entity_poly.entity_id
_entity_poly.type
_entity_poly.pdbx_seq_one_letter_code
_entity_poly.pdbx_strand_id
1 'polypeptide(L)'
;MTQTAVSSFTAQQVAEAEKAAQTLEALVARLGSDESFAAALKDKPRKTLADAGIVIEKESMESLMLVDAERFDRACELLFDLVDSDFLITMSTPSCG
;
A
#
# COMPACT_ATOMS: atom_id res chain seq x y z
N MET A 1 -31.84 -2.31 16.62
CA MET A 1 -31.72 -1.20 15.65
C MET A 1 -30.37 -0.55 15.90
N THR A 2 -29.32 -1.04 15.26
CA THR A 2 -27.98 -0.46 15.37
C THR A 2 -27.78 0.51 14.22
N GLN A 3 -27.51 1.74 14.60
CA GLN A 3 -27.48 2.95 13.80
C GLN A 3 -26.42 2.83 12.69
N THR A 4 -26.86 2.69 11.44
CA THR A 4 -26.01 2.81 10.26
C THR A 4 -25.59 4.28 10.14
N ALA A 5 -24.46 4.65 10.75
CA ALA A 5 -23.80 5.90 10.44
C ALA A 5 -23.28 5.78 9.00
N VAL A 6 -24.11 6.17 8.03
CA VAL A 6 -23.66 6.40 6.66
C VAL A 6 -22.84 7.69 6.73
N SER A 7 -21.56 7.55 7.06
CA SER A 7 -20.58 8.62 6.87
C SER A 7 -20.48 8.86 5.38
N SER A 8 -21.20 9.86 4.88
CA SER A 8 -21.02 10.32 3.51
C SER A 8 -19.63 10.97 3.41
N PHE A 9 -18.65 10.19 2.96
CA PHE A 9 -17.29 10.67 2.70
C PHE A 9 -17.32 11.80 1.66
N THR A 10 -16.41 12.75 1.79
CA THR A 10 -16.27 13.83 0.80
C THR A 10 -15.76 13.26 -0.53
N ALA A 11 -16.09 13.92 -1.64
CA ALA A 11 -15.58 13.51 -2.96
C ALA A 11 -14.04 13.47 -3.01
N GLN A 12 -13.38 14.35 -2.25
CA GLN A 12 -11.92 14.34 -2.10
C GLN A 12 -11.43 13.09 -1.37
N GLN A 13 -12.05 12.71 -0.25
CA GLN A 13 -11.68 11.47 0.48
C GLN A 13 -11.86 10.22 -0.38
N VAL A 14 -12.93 10.16 -1.17
CA VAL A 14 -13.15 9.03 -2.09
C VAL A 14 -12.08 9.02 -3.20
N ALA A 15 -11.71 10.16 -3.76
CA ALA A 15 -10.67 10.25 -4.77
C ALA A 15 -9.28 9.87 -4.22
N GLU A 16 -8.96 10.31 -3.00
CA GLU A 16 -7.72 9.95 -2.31
C GLU A 16 -7.67 8.46 -1.95
N ALA A 17 -8.78 7.88 -1.48
CA ALA A 17 -8.90 6.45 -1.24
C ALA A 17 -8.68 5.64 -2.51
N GLU A 18 -9.32 6.04 -3.62
CA GLU A 18 -9.17 5.36 -4.90
C GLU A 18 -7.73 5.43 -5.43
N LYS A 19 -7.08 6.61 -5.32
CA LYS A 19 -5.67 6.78 -5.67
C LYS A 19 -4.76 5.86 -4.85
N ALA A 20 -4.98 5.75 -3.55
CA ALA A 20 -4.22 4.86 -2.68
C ALA A 20 -4.44 3.39 -3.06
N ALA A 21 -5.69 2.98 -3.28
CA ALA A 21 -6.01 1.61 -3.67
C ALA A 21 -5.34 1.20 -4.98
N GLN A 22 -5.44 2.04 -6.01
CA GLN A 22 -4.79 1.80 -7.30
C GLN A 22 -3.26 1.73 -7.17
N THR A 23 -2.67 2.55 -6.30
CA THR A 23 -1.23 2.54 -6.04
C THR A 23 -0.79 1.22 -5.40
N LEU A 24 -1.55 0.71 -4.42
CA LEU A 24 -1.27 -0.58 -3.78
C LEU A 24 -1.46 -1.74 -4.75
N GLU A 25 -2.53 -1.73 -5.55
CA GLU A 25 -2.78 -2.76 -6.56
C GLU A 25 -1.68 -2.78 -7.63
N ALA A 26 -1.22 -1.62 -8.07
CA ALA A 26 -0.09 -1.51 -9.00
C ALA A 26 1.22 -2.03 -8.38
N LEU A 27 1.46 -1.76 -7.09
CA LEU A 27 2.61 -2.30 -6.37
C LEU A 27 2.56 -3.82 -6.29
N VAL A 28 1.42 -4.40 -5.88
CA VAL A 28 1.18 -5.85 -5.80
C VAL A 28 1.38 -6.50 -7.17
N ALA A 29 0.77 -5.95 -8.22
CA ALA A 29 0.89 -6.48 -9.57
C ALA A 29 2.34 -6.49 -10.05
N ARG A 30 3.10 -5.42 -9.76
CA ARG A 30 4.51 -5.32 -10.13
C ARG A 30 5.38 -6.28 -9.33
N LEU A 31 5.15 -6.42 -8.03
CA LEU A 31 5.85 -7.39 -7.20
C LEU A 31 5.65 -8.83 -7.69
N GLY A 32 4.44 -9.18 -8.12
CA GLY A 32 4.14 -10.52 -8.63
C GLY A 32 4.65 -10.81 -10.05
N SER A 33 5.06 -9.80 -10.82
CA SER A 33 5.43 -9.96 -12.24
C SER A 33 6.85 -9.50 -12.60
N ASP A 34 7.51 -8.73 -11.73
CA ASP A 34 8.84 -8.14 -11.96
C ASP A 34 9.79 -8.54 -10.81
N GLU A 35 10.45 -9.70 -10.97
CA GLU A 35 11.41 -10.22 -10.00
C GLU A 35 12.58 -9.27 -9.74
N SER A 36 12.99 -8.49 -10.76
CA SER A 36 14.05 -7.49 -10.63
C SER A 36 13.61 -6.32 -9.76
N PHE A 37 12.37 -5.88 -9.93
CA PHE A 37 11.75 -4.89 -9.06
C PHE A 37 11.63 -5.41 -7.62
N ALA A 38 11.18 -6.65 -7.42
CA ALA A 38 11.08 -7.24 -6.08
C ALA A 38 12.45 -7.32 -5.37
N ALA A 39 13.50 -7.74 -6.09
CA ALA A 39 14.87 -7.76 -5.56
C ALA A 39 15.39 -6.35 -5.25
N ALA A 40 15.16 -5.37 -6.13
CA ALA A 40 15.55 -3.99 -5.91
C ALA A 40 14.76 -3.33 -4.77
N LEU A 41 13.51 -3.74 -4.56
CA LEU A 41 12.67 -3.25 -3.47
C LEU A 41 13.20 -3.73 -2.12
N LYS A 42 13.74 -4.95 -2.06
CA LYS A 42 14.36 -5.50 -0.84
C LYS A 42 15.65 -4.75 -0.46
N ASP A 43 16.46 -4.37 -1.45
CA ASP A 43 17.74 -3.69 -1.23
C ASP A 43 17.56 -2.18 -0.96
N LYS A 44 16.73 -1.50 -1.76
CA LYS A 44 16.57 -0.03 -1.73
C LYS A 44 15.10 0.37 -1.84
N PRO A 45 14.26 0.07 -0.83
CA PRO A 45 12.81 0.20 -0.93
C PRO A 45 12.35 1.61 -1.33
N ARG A 46 12.85 2.65 -0.66
CA ARG A 46 12.45 4.04 -0.96
C ARG A 46 12.84 4.48 -2.37
N LYS A 47 14.04 4.11 -2.83
CA LYS A 47 14.51 4.48 -4.17
C LYS A 47 13.75 3.71 -5.25
N THR A 48 13.58 2.41 -5.06
CA THR A 48 12.87 1.55 -6.02
C THR A 48 11.40 1.96 -6.18
N LEU A 49 10.74 2.35 -5.09
CA LEU A 49 9.38 2.93 -5.15
C LEU A 49 9.36 4.26 -5.91
N ALA A 50 10.30 5.17 -5.61
CA ALA A 50 10.39 6.46 -6.30
C ALA A 50 10.70 6.30 -7.81
N ASP A 51 11.64 5.43 -8.17
CA ASP A 51 12.01 5.12 -9.56
C ASP A 51 10.83 4.47 -10.33
N ALA A 52 9.95 3.76 -9.62
CA ALA A 52 8.73 3.19 -10.15
C ALA A 52 7.53 4.17 -10.16
N GLY A 53 7.70 5.40 -9.66
CA GLY A 53 6.63 6.39 -9.54
C GLY A 53 5.56 6.02 -8.50
N ILE A 54 5.85 5.09 -7.60
CA ILE A 54 4.94 4.64 -6.56
C ILE A 54 5.11 5.56 -5.35
N VAL A 55 4.13 6.43 -5.14
CA VAL A 55 4.09 7.37 -4.01
C VAL A 55 2.92 6.99 -3.11
N ILE A 56 3.25 6.55 -1.90
CA ILE A 56 2.26 6.20 -0.87
C ILE A 56 2.16 7.36 0.10
N GLU A 57 1.10 8.16 -0.04
CA GLU A 57 0.81 9.32 0.82
C GLU A 57 0.00 8.89 2.03
N LYS A 58 0.40 9.37 3.22
CA LYS A 58 -0.25 9.01 4.50
C LYS A 58 -1.74 9.35 4.50
N GLU A 59 -2.10 10.53 4.00
CA GLU A 59 -3.50 11.00 3.99
C GLU A 59 -4.38 10.17 3.05
N SER A 60 -3.84 9.73 1.91
CA SER A 60 -4.56 8.85 0.98
C SER A 60 -4.75 7.46 1.57
N MET A 61 -3.77 6.94 2.31
CA MET A 61 -3.89 5.66 3.04
C MET A 61 -4.91 5.73 4.17
N GLU A 62 -4.91 6.81 4.96
CA GLU A 62 -5.93 7.05 5.99
C GLU A 62 -7.32 7.17 5.37
N SER A 63 -7.43 7.85 4.23
CA SER A 63 -8.69 7.94 3.48
C SER A 63 -9.16 6.57 3.00
N LEU A 64 -8.25 5.73 2.48
CA LEU A 64 -8.57 4.38 2.05
C LEU A 64 -9.07 3.51 3.21
N MET A 65 -8.38 3.51 4.36
CA MET A 65 -8.80 2.74 5.54
C MET A 65 -10.18 3.16 6.06
N LEU A 66 -10.56 4.43 5.87
CA LEU A 66 -11.86 4.95 6.29
C LEU A 66 -12.96 4.67 5.27
N VAL A 67 -12.67 4.86 3.98
CA VAL A 67 -13.65 4.79 2.89
C VAL A 67 -13.90 3.34 2.44
N ASP A 68 -12.84 2.52 2.37
CA ASP A 68 -12.87 1.17 1.84
C ASP A 68 -11.83 0.27 2.54
N ALA A 69 -12.14 -0.07 3.79
CA ALA A 69 -11.28 -0.89 4.63
C ALA A 69 -11.09 -2.32 4.07
N GLU A 70 -12.10 -2.92 3.44
CA GLU A 70 -11.97 -4.26 2.84
C GLU A 70 -10.94 -4.27 1.71
N ARG A 71 -10.93 -3.23 0.86
CA ARG A 71 -9.95 -3.13 -0.23
C ARG A 71 -8.55 -2.88 0.31
N PHE A 72 -8.41 -2.09 1.37
CA PHE A 72 -7.15 -1.93 2.09
C PHE A 72 -6.63 -3.27 2.63
N ASP A 73 -7.48 -4.01 3.35
CA ASP A 73 -7.11 -5.27 3.98
C ASP A 73 -6.68 -6.29 2.93
N ARG A 74 -7.44 -6.44 1.84
CA ARG A 74 -7.08 -7.33 0.73
C ARG A 74 -5.74 -6.95 0.08
N ALA A 75 -5.51 -5.66 -0.15
CA ALA A 75 -4.25 -5.19 -0.73
C ALA A 75 -3.07 -5.50 0.21
N CYS A 76 -3.26 -5.37 1.53
CA CYS A 76 -2.26 -5.73 2.53
C CYS A 76 -2.02 -7.24 2.59
N GLU A 77 -3.05 -8.07 2.57
CA GLU A 77 -2.92 -9.54 2.51
C GLU A 77 -2.09 -9.97 1.30
N LEU A 78 -2.40 -9.43 0.12
CA LEU A 78 -1.64 -9.72 -1.10
C LEU A 78 -0.19 -9.25 -1.01
N LEU A 79 0.06 -8.11 -0.39
CA LEU A 79 1.43 -7.66 -0.10
C LEU A 79 2.13 -8.64 0.85
N PHE A 80 1.48 -9.08 1.92
CA PHE A 80 2.05 -10.06 2.85
C PHE A 80 2.35 -11.40 2.18
N ASP A 81 1.49 -11.89 1.29
CA ASP A 81 1.73 -13.13 0.55
C ASP A 81 2.92 -13.04 -0.42
N LEU A 82 3.13 -11.86 -1.03
CA LEU A 82 4.23 -11.63 -1.97
C LEU A 82 5.56 -11.32 -1.28
N VAL A 83 5.50 -10.89 -0.03
CA VAL A 83 6.64 -10.39 0.72
C VAL A 83 7.05 -11.46 1.73
N ASP A 84 8.13 -12.19 1.41
CA ASP A 84 8.70 -13.20 2.30
C ASP A 84 8.99 -12.59 3.70
N SER A 85 8.92 -13.41 4.76
CA SER A 85 9.07 -12.96 6.16
C SER A 85 10.38 -12.19 6.39
N ASP A 86 11.43 -12.52 5.64
CA ASP A 86 12.72 -11.82 5.67
C ASP A 86 12.67 -10.37 5.15
N PHE A 87 11.78 -10.05 4.21
CA PHE A 87 11.64 -8.68 3.69
C PHE A 87 11.00 -7.75 4.74
N LEU A 88 10.01 -8.24 5.50
CA LEU A 88 9.38 -7.45 6.57
C LEU A 88 10.38 -7.07 7.67
N ILE A 89 11.34 -7.96 7.96
CA ILE A 89 12.44 -7.69 8.90
C ILE A 89 13.37 -6.59 8.35
N THR A 90 13.58 -6.55 7.03
CA THR A 90 14.44 -5.55 6.37
C THR A 90 13.78 -4.15 6.32
N MET A 91 12.45 -4.09 6.22
CA MET A 91 11.68 -2.83 6.27
C MET A 91 11.51 -2.25 7.69
N SER A 92 11.48 -3.13 8.70
CA SER A 92 11.28 -2.75 10.12
C SER A 92 12.57 -2.45 10.87
N THR A 93 13.73 -2.77 10.28
CA THR A 93 15.02 -2.39 10.85
C THR A 93 15.30 -0.92 10.53
N PRO A 94 15.45 -0.03 11.54
CA PRO A 94 15.91 1.32 11.28
C PRO A 94 17.27 1.22 10.61
N SER A 95 17.48 2.01 9.54
CA SER A 95 18.76 2.13 8.86
C SER A 95 19.79 2.69 9.85
N CYS A 96 20.42 1.82 10.63
CA CYS A 96 21.53 2.15 11.50
C CYS A 96 22.82 1.97 10.71
N GLY A 97 23.38 3.10 10.25
CA GLY A 97 24.80 3.25 9.90
C GLY A 97 25.20 2.76 8.52
#